data_AF-A0A1S8JSP9-F1
#
_entry.id   AF-A0A1S8JSP9-F1
#
_cell.length_a   1.000
_cell.length_b   1.000
_cell.length_c   1.000
_cell.angle_alpha   90.00
_cell.angle_beta   90.00
_cell.angle_gamma   90.00
#
_symmetry.space_group_name_H-M   'P 1'
#
loop_
_entity.id
_entity.type
_entity.pdbx_description
1 polymer ?
#
loop_
_entity_poly.entity_id
_entity_poly.type
_entity_poly.pdbx_seq_one_letter_code
_entity_poly.pdbx_strand_id
1 'polypeptide(L)'
;MNLPREIRYRAYSDWTKDEMDKIKDNVKRSPWRASYHIEPKTGLLNDPNGFSFFNGKYTLFYQNWPFGAAHGLKEWVHNESDDLVHFHVTGAELLPDTKRDSHGAYSGSAYEIEGNLFLLYTGN
;
A
#
# COMPACT_ATOMS: atom_id res chain seq x y z
N MET A 1 9.05 11.79 11.61
CA MET A 1 10.01 11.08 12.46
C MET A 1 11.08 10.48 11.55
N ASN A 2 12.36 10.80 11.73
CA ASN A 2 13.42 10.39 10.80
C ASN A 2 13.91 8.99 11.16
N LEU A 3 13.22 7.95 10.69
CA LEU A 3 13.73 6.59 10.76
C LEU A 3 15.00 6.45 9.89
N PRO A 4 16.02 5.72 10.35
CA PRO A 4 17.24 5.51 9.58
C PRO A 4 16.97 4.83 8.23
N ARG A 5 17.84 5.06 7.24
CA ARG A 5 17.66 4.54 5.88
C ARG A 5 17.62 3.01 5.87
N GLU A 6 18.49 2.38 6.62
CA GLU A 6 18.57 0.93 6.79
C GLU A 6 17.29 0.31 7.35
N ILE A 7 16.54 1.05 8.18
CA ILE A 7 15.21 0.61 8.66
C ILE A 7 14.17 0.82 7.56
N ARG A 8 14.17 2.01 6.93
CA ARG A 8 13.19 2.38 5.89
C ARG A 8 13.27 1.49 4.65
N TYR A 9 14.46 0.99 4.32
CA TYR A 9 14.73 0.14 3.17
C TYR A 9 15.12 -1.29 3.54
N ARG A 10 14.82 -1.72 4.77
CA ARG A 10 14.89 -3.13 5.17
C ARG A 10 13.93 -3.95 4.30
N ALA A 11 14.40 -5.06 3.76
CA ALA A 11 13.57 -5.92 2.93
C ALA A 11 12.38 -6.46 3.72
N TYR A 12 11.25 -6.67 3.05
CA TYR A 12 10.00 -7.09 3.70
C TYR A 12 10.17 -8.44 4.41
N SER A 13 10.95 -9.35 3.82
CA SER A 13 11.32 -10.67 4.37
C SER A 13 12.08 -10.60 5.69
N ASP A 14 12.75 -9.48 5.96
CA ASP A 14 13.63 -9.37 7.11
C ASP A 14 12.89 -8.91 8.37
N TRP A 15 11.64 -8.45 8.25
CA TRP A 15 10.80 -8.09 9.38
C TRP A 15 10.26 -9.34 10.06
N THR A 16 10.57 -9.48 11.35
CA THR A 16 10.16 -10.63 12.13
C THR A 16 8.67 -10.57 12.47
N LYS A 17 8.08 -11.74 12.73
CA LYS A 17 6.69 -11.84 13.20
C LYS A 17 6.46 -11.00 14.46
N ASP A 18 7.39 -11.06 15.42
CA ASP A 18 7.29 -10.32 16.68
C ASP A 18 7.30 -8.79 16.48
N GLU A 19 8.09 -8.29 15.53
CA GLU A 19 8.07 -6.87 15.15
C GLU A 19 6.71 -6.49 14.55
N MET A 20 6.19 -7.31 13.64
CA MET A 20 4.89 -7.08 13.01
C MET A 20 3.73 -7.12 13.99
N ASP A 21 3.75 -8.05 14.94
CA ASP A 21 2.71 -8.19 15.95
C ASP A 21 2.72 -6.98 16.90
N LYS A 22 3.91 -6.49 17.29
CA LYS A 22 4.04 -5.23 18.06
C LYS A 22 3.48 -4.02 17.32
N ILE A 23 3.72 -3.92 16.00
CA ILE A 23 3.18 -2.82 15.17
C ILE A 23 1.65 -2.90 15.15
N LYS A 24 1.08 -4.08 14.89
CA LYS A 24 -0.37 -4.29 14.87
C LYS A 24 -1.01 -3.95 16.22
N ASP A 25 -0.41 -4.39 17.32
CA ASP A 25 -0.92 -4.12 18.67
C ASP A 25 -0.79 -2.65 19.06
N ASN A 26 0.21 -1.93 18.54
CA ASN A 26 0.26 -0.49 18.67
C ASN A 26 -0.87 0.20 17.91
N VAL A 27 -1.11 -0.19 16.65
CA VAL A 27 -2.17 0.38 15.81
C VAL A 27 -3.56 0.11 16.38
N LYS A 28 -3.82 -1.08 16.93
CA LYS A 28 -5.10 -1.44 17.59
C LYS A 28 -5.44 -0.56 18.79
N ARG A 29 -4.42 -0.01 19.47
CA ARG A 29 -4.60 0.86 20.65
C ARG A 29 -4.82 2.33 20.27
N SER A 30 -4.73 2.70 18.99
CA SER A 30 -4.91 4.07 18.55
C SER A 30 -6.38 4.51 18.70
N PRO A 31 -6.68 5.61 19.40
CA PRO A 31 -8.03 6.17 19.45
C PRO A 31 -8.39 7.01 18.21
N TRP A 32 -7.45 7.20 17.28
CA TRP A 32 -7.59 8.11 16.12
C TRP A 32 -7.80 7.37 14.80
N ARG A 33 -8.18 6.10 14.85
CA ARG A 33 -8.46 5.29 13.64
C ARG A 33 -9.66 5.86 12.89
N ALA A 34 -9.59 5.85 11.57
CA ALA A 34 -10.73 6.23 10.74
C ALA A 34 -11.80 5.13 10.75
N SER A 35 -13.08 5.52 10.70
CA SER A 35 -14.21 4.59 10.63
C SER A 35 -14.94 4.59 9.28
N TYR A 36 -14.66 5.59 8.43
CA TYR A 36 -15.36 5.78 7.14
C TYR A 36 -14.47 6.34 6.02
N HIS A 37 -13.15 6.31 6.19
CA HIS A 37 -12.17 6.62 5.14
C HIS A 37 -11.16 5.48 5.02
N ILE A 38 -10.54 5.34 3.85
CA ILE A 38 -9.45 4.40 3.65
C ILE A 38 -8.29 4.75 4.59
N GLU A 39 -7.82 3.74 5.31
CA GLU A 39 -6.68 3.81 6.22
C GLU A 39 -5.93 2.47 6.15
N PRO A 40 -4.59 2.45 6.20
CA PRO A 40 -3.85 1.20 6.09
C PRO A 40 -4.02 0.35 7.35
N LYS A 41 -3.89 -0.98 7.21
CA LYS A 41 -3.89 -1.90 8.37
C LYS A 41 -2.77 -1.55 9.36
N THR A 42 -1.60 -1.18 8.85
CA THR A 42 -0.44 -0.70 9.61
C THR A 42 0.40 0.28 8.81
N GLY A 43 1.27 1.02 9.49
CA GLY A 43 2.30 1.83 8.85
C GLY A 43 1.76 3.12 8.21
N LEU A 44 2.42 3.56 7.14
CA LEU A 44 2.14 4.83 6.47
C LEU A 44 1.41 4.59 5.15
N LEU A 45 0.30 5.29 4.95
CA LEU A 45 -0.38 5.44 3.66
C LEU A 45 -0.01 6.79 3.05
N ASN A 46 0.20 6.83 1.74
CA ASN A 46 0.34 8.09 1.00
C ASN A 46 -0.46 8.08 -0.31
N ASP A 47 0.19 8.29 -1.45
CA ASP A 47 -0.43 8.63 -2.72
C ASP A 47 -1.48 7.60 -3.17
N PRO A 48 -2.67 8.05 -3.63
CA PRO A 48 -3.59 7.18 -4.35
C PRO A 48 -2.99 6.81 -5.70
N ASN A 49 -3.12 5.56 -6.09
CA ASN A 49 -2.54 5.01 -7.31
C ASN A 49 -3.57 4.16 -8.06
N GLY A 50 -3.42 4.06 -9.37
CA GLY A 50 -4.24 3.18 -10.19
C GLY A 50 -5.76 3.39 -10.10
N PHE A 51 -6.21 4.57 -9.66
CA PHE A 51 -7.63 4.82 -9.44
C PHE A 51 -8.41 4.76 -10.76
N SER A 52 -9.35 3.83 -10.86
CA SER A 52 -10.02 3.47 -12.11
C SER A 52 -11.34 2.74 -11.85
N PHE A 53 -12.14 2.54 -12.90
CA PHE A 53 -13.26 1.61 -12.89
C PHE A 53 -12.93 0.44 -13.82
N PHE A 54 -12.92 -0.77 -13.29
CA PHE A 54 -12.53 -1.96 -14.02
C PHE A 54 -13.34 -3.17 -13.57
N ASN A 55 -13.76 -4.01 -14.52
CA ASN A 55 -14.52 -5.24 -14.27
C ASN A 55 -15.72 -5.08 -13.32
N GLY A 56 -16.45 -3.96 -13.46
CA GLY A 56 -17.65 -3.67 -12.66
C GLY A 56 -17.39 -3.11 -11.26
N LYS A 57 -16.13 -2.82 -10.89
CA LYS A 57 -15.74 -2.25 -9.60
C LYS A 57 -14.95 -0.96 -9.77
N TYR A 58 -15.05 -0.06 -8.80
CA TYR A 58 -14.05 0.98 -8.60
C TYR A 58 -12.81 0.35 -7.97
N THR A 59 -11.68 0.47 -8.65
CA THR A 59 -10.37 -0.03 -8.25
C THR A 59 -9.52 1.14 -7.77
N LEU A 60 -8.99 1.05 -6.57
CA LEU A 60 -8.09 2.05 -5.99
C LEU A 60 -6.93 1.38 -5.27
N PHE A 61 -5.72 1.73 -5.68
CA PHE A 61 -4.51 1.39 -4.96
C PHE A 61 -4.06 2.57 -4.10
N TYR A 62 -3.31 2.30 -3.04
CA TYR A 62 -2.55 3.33 -2.33
C TYR A 62 -1.15 2.85 -2.06
N GLN A 63 -0.19 3.78 -2.01
CA GLN A 63 1.16 3.45 -1.53
C GLN A 63 1.17 3.17 -0.03
N ASN A 64 1.84 2.09 0.35
CA ASN A 64 2.03 1.73 1.75
C ASN A 64 3.51 1.48 2.08
N TRP A 65 3.87 1.73 3.33
CA TRP A 65 4.99 1.07 3.98
C TRP A 65 4.50 0.58 5.34
N PRO A 66 4.29 -0.74 5.52
CA PRO A 66 3.47 -1.26 6.62
C PRO A 66 4.17 -1.24 7.99
N PHE A 67 5.44 -0.85 8.03
CA PHE A 67 6.31 -1.05 9.19
C PHE A 67 6.47 0.17 10.12
N GLY A 68 5.95 1.33 9.73
CA GLY A 68 6.00 2.53 10.58
C GLY A 68 5.46 3.79 9.92
N ALA A 69 5.39 4.87 10.70
CA ALA A 69 4.91 6.18 10.25
C ALA A 69 6.03 6.99 9.55
N ALA A 70 6.65 6.42 8.52
CA ALA A 70 7.70 7.06 7.72
C ALA A 70 7.64 6.61 6.25
N HIS A 71 8.31 7.35 5.37
CA HIS A 71 8.45 6.96 3.96
C HIS A 71 9.52 5.88 3.82
N GLY A 72 9.12 4.61 3.84
CA GLY A 72 10.01 3.47 3.57
C GLY A 72 9.86 2.89 2.16
N LEU A 73 10.26 1.63 2.03
CA LEU A 73 10.24 0.83 0.81
C LEU A 73 8.78 0.57 0.39
N LYS A 74 8.31 1.26 -0.65
CA LYS A 74 6.88 1.36 -0.97
C LYS A 74 6.34 0.14 -1.71
N GLU A 75 5.17 -0.32 -1.29
CA GLU A 75 4.28 -1.24 -2.01
C GLU A 75 2.99 -0.52 -2.42
N TRP A 76 2.17 -1.13 -3.28
CA TRP A 76 0.78 -0.74 -3.46
C TRP A 76 -0.17 -1.77 -2.84
N VAL A 77 -1.19 -1.29 -2.15
CA VAL A 77 -2.29 -2.12 -1.62
C VAL A 77 -3.56 -1.87 -2.41
N HIS A 78 -4.19 -2.94 -2.90
CA HIS A 78 -5.40 -2.85 -3.72
C HIS A 78 -6.71 -2.84 -2.91
N ASN A 79 -7.60 -1.93 -3.26
CA ASN A 79 -8.95 -1.81 -2.72
C ASN A 79 -9.98 -1.77 -3.85
N GLU A 80 -11.13 -2.38 -3.60
CA GLU A 80 -12.28 -2.34 -4.50
C GLU A 80 -13.52 -1.78 -3.80
N SER A 81 -14.40 -1.14 -4.58
CA SER A 81 -15.69 -0.64 -4.12
C SER A 81 -16.74 -0.71 -5.23
N ASP A 82 -18.01 -0.88 -4.85
CA ASP A 82 -19.16 -0.75 -5.75
C ASP A 82 -19.66 0.69 -5.88
N ASP A 83 -19.37 1.55 -4.89
CA ASP A 83 -20.07 2.83 -4.71
C ASP A 83 -19.17 4.01 -4.32
N LEU A 84 -17.85 3.84 -4.37
CA LEU A 84 -16.84 4.83 -3.95
C LEU A 84 -16.90 5.21 -2.45
N VAL A 85 -17.63 4.45 -1.63
CA VAL A 85 -17.74 4.68 -0.18
C VAL A 85 -17.27 3.45 0.58
N HIS A 86 -17.83 2.29 0.24
CA HIS A 86 -17.52 1.03 0.91
C HIS A 86 -16.38 0.33 0.18
N PHE A 87 -15.14 0.65 0.58
CA PHE A 87 -13.94 0.00 0.07
C PHE A 87 -13.59 -1.24 0.89
N HIS A 88 -13.10 -2.28 0.22
CA HIS A 88 -12.50 -3.46 0.85
C HIS A 88 -11.15 -3.79 0.23
N VAL A 89 -10.19 -4.20 1.07
CA VAL A 89 -8.85 -4.64 0.64
C VAL A 89 -8.97 -6.03 0.01
N THR A 90 -8.47 -6.21 -1.21
CA THR A 90 -8.61 -7.47 -1.97
C THR A 90 -7.52 -8.50 -1.65
N GLY A 91 -6.39 -8.05 -1.09
CA GLY A 91 -5.20 -8.86 -0.85
C GLY A 91 -4.20 -8.89 -2.02
N ALA A 92 -4.54 -8.26 -3.15
CA ALA A 92 -3.56 -8.01 -4.20
C ALA A 92 -2.62 -6.86 -3.81
N GLU A 93 -1.33 -7.07 -4.03
CA GLU A 93 -0.26 -6.14 -3.68
C GLU A 93 0.73 -6.01 -4.86
N LEU A 94 1.30 -4.82 -5.03
CA LEU A 94 2.46 -4.59 -5.90
C LEU A 94 3.67 -4.36 -5.00
N LEU A 95 4.54 -5.36 -4.91
CA LEU A 95 5.72 -5.32 -4.06
C LEU A 95 6.92 -4.72 -4.83
N PRO A 96 7.86 -4.07 -4.11
CA PRO A 96 9.16 -3.68 -4.65
C PRO A 96 10.14 -4.88 -4.64
N ASP A 97 9.87 -5.87 -5.49
CA ASP A 97 10.54 -7.18 -5.48
C ASP A 97 11.40 -7.47 -6.72
N THR A 98 11.60 -6.49 -7.58
CA THR A 98 12.43 -6.58 -8.78
C THR A 98 13.64 -5.65 -8.73
N LYS A 99 14.56 -5.85 -9.68
CA LYS A 99 15.70 -4.93 -9.86
C LYS A 99 15.26 -3.50 -10.24
N ARG A 100 14.09 -3.35 -10.87
CA ARG A 100 13.63 -2.05 -11.41
C ARG A 100 12.91 -1.21 -10.36
N ASP A 101 12.43 -1.83 -9.29
CA ASP A 101 11.66 -1.21 -8.21
C ASP A 101 12.25 -1.53 -6.83
N SER A 102 13.54 -1.93 -6.78
CA SER A 102 14.27 -2.34 -5.58
C SER A 102 14.27 -1.34 -4.42
N HIS A 103 13.94 -0.07 -4.68
CA HIS A 103 13.80 1.01 -3.71
C HIS A 103 12.38 1.58 -3.65
N GLY A 104 11.40 0.89 -4.25
CA GLY A 104 9.97 1.15 -4.11
C GLY A 104 9.20 1.02 -5.42
N ALA A 105 8.02 0.44 -5.34
CA ALA A 105 6.98 0.61 -6.35
C ALA A 105 6.34 1.99 -6.14
N TYR A 106 6.86 3.01 -6.83
CA TYR A 106 6.40 4.39 -6.69
C TYR A 106 5.08 4.63 -7.44
N SER A 107 4.60 5.87 -7.43
CA SER A 107 3.25 6.23 -7.85
C SER A 107 3.03 5.97 -9.34
N GLY A 108 1.75 5.83 -9.69
CA GLY A 108 1.36 5.41 -11.02
C GLY A 108 -0.15 5.45 -11.23
N SER A 109 -0.54 5.12 -12.45
CA SER A 109 -1.92 5.11 -12.94
C SER A 109 -2.32 3.71 -13.42
N ALA A 110 -3.61 3.55 -13.70
CA ALA A 110 -4.15 2.34 -14.28
C ALA A 110 -4.95 2.71 -15.53
N TYR A 111 -4.89 1.85 -16.54
CA TYR A 111 -5.65 2.02 -17.77
C TYR A 111 -6.06 0.67 -18.33
N GLU A 112 -7.31 0.55 -18.79
CA GLU A 112 -7.83 -0.68 -19.36
C GLU A 112 -7.40 -0.80 -20.84
N ILE A 113 -6.88 -1.97 -21.19
CA ILE A 113 -6.53 -2.32 -22.57
C ILE A 113 -6.94 -3.79 -22.79
N GLU A 114 -7.85 -4.00 -23.75
CA GLU A 114 -8.27 -5.34 -24.20
C GLU A 114 -8.74 -6.27 -23.07
N GLY A 115 -9.56 -5.74 -22.16
CA GLY A 115 -10.13 -6.46 -21.01
C GLY A 115 -9.19 -6.63 -19.83
N ASN A 116 -7.99 -6.02 -19.86
CA ASN A 116 -7.00 -6.10 -18.79
C ASN A 116 -6.71 -4.73 -18.21
N LEU A 117 -6.57 -4.63 -16.89
CA LEU A 117 -6.15 -3.40 -16.23
C LEU A 117 -4.61 -3.33 -16.19
N PHE A 118 -4.04 -2.47 -17.01
CA PHE A 118 -2.60 -2.21 -17.01
C PHE A 118 -2.27 -1.22 -15.90
N LEU A 119 -1.32 -1.60 -15.05
CA LEU A 119 -0.75 -0.72 -14.02
C LEU A 119 0.56 -0.13 -14.53
N LEU A 120 0.61 1.19 -14.67
CA LEU A 120 1.80 1.93 -15.08
C LEU A 120 2.33 2.69 -13.88
N TYR A 121 3.52 2.33 -13.41
CA TYR A 121 4.11 2.91 -12.21
C TYR A 121 5.60 3.18 -12.40
N THR A 122 6.16 4.00 -11.51
CA THR A 122 7.60 4.27 -11.48
C THR A 122 8.29 3.25 -10.59
N GLY A 123 9.20 2.43 -11.14
CA GLY A 123 10.13 1.66 -10.31
C GLY A 123 11.27 2.55 -9.84
N ASN A 124 11.59 2.50 -8.53
CA ASN A 124 12.69 3.23 -7.91
C ASN A 124 13.84 2.29 -7.51
#